data_AF-A0A9E5MD74-F1
#
_entry.id   AF-A0A9E5MD74-F1
#
_cell.length_a   1.000
_cell.length_b   1.000
_cell.length_c   1.000
_cell.angle_alpha   90.00
_cell.angle_beta   90.00
_cell.angle_gamma   90.00
#
_symmetry.space_group_name_H-M   'P 1'
#
loop_
_entity.id
_entity.type
_entity.pdbx_description
1 polymer ?
#
loop_
_entity_poly.entity_id
_entity_poly.type
_entity_poly.pdbx_seq_one_letter_code
_entity_poly.pdbx_strand_id
1 'polypeptide(L)'
;MTTSLPPSDTPDLANDSEDDATIACVLVFNASDPSGASGISADVLAIASVGAHALPVLTGAYAKDTAQTFDFFPLPEEAVGDQARAILEDVPPQVIKVGFAGSAENISIIAELTADYDGVPVVAYMPNLS
;
A
#
# COMPACT_ATOMS: atom_id res chain seq x y z
N MET A 1 28.12 32.53 45.64
CA MET A 1 28.46 31.10 45.55
C MET A 1 27.75 30.53 44.34
N THR A 2 28.45 30.41 43.21
CA THR A 2 27.94 29.77 41.99
C THR A 2 28.47 28.34 41.98
N THR A 3 27.62 27.35 42.20
CA THR A 3 27.97 25.94 42.08
C THR A 3 27.78 25.51 40.63
N SER A 4 28.86 25.21 39.93
CA SER A 4 28.82 24.55 38.61
C SER A 4 28.42 23.07 38.79
N LEU A 5 27.51 22.56 37.96
CA LEU A 5 27.20 21.14 37.92
C LEU A 5 28.42 20.32 37.44
N PRO A 6 28.59 19.09 37.94
CA PRO A 6 29.61 18.17 37.43
C PRO A 6 29.25 17.69 36.01
N PRO A 7 30.24 17.32 35.19
CA PRO A 7 30.01 16.73 33.88
C PRO A 7 29.25 15.41 34.02
N SER A 8 28.24 15.20 33.17
CA SER A 8 27.49 13.96 33.10
C SER A 8 28.31 12.89 32.37
N ASP A 9 28.84 11.92 33.10
CA ASP A 9 29.44 10.70 32.55
C ASP A 9 28.36 9.72 32.06
N THR A 10 27.50 10.19 31.16
CA THR A 10 26.66 9.27 30.36
C THR A 10 27.56 8.70 29.26
N PRO A 11 27.73 7.38 29.17
CA PRO A 11 28.47 6.79 28.07
C PRO A 11 27.81 7.21 26.76
N ASP A 12 28.61 7.83 25.89
CA ASP A 12 28.26 8.12 24.51
C ASP A 12 28.01 6.77 23.83
N LEU A 13 26.74 6.42 23.68
CA LEU A 13 26.29 5.31 22.84
C LEU A 13 26.55 5.75 21.40
N ALA A 14 27.83 5.74 21.02
CA ALA A 14 28.30 6.01 19.69
C ALA A 14 27.71 4.95 18.76
N ASN A 15 26.57 5.31 18.16
CA ASN A 15 26.20 5.06 16.78
C ASN A 15 26.62 3.67 16.27
N ASP A 16 25.98 2.63 16.80
CA ASP A 16 25.85 1.37 16.06
C ASP A 16 25.10 1.73 14.79
N SER A 17 25.77 1.62 13.64
CA SER A 17 25.26 1.96 12.32
C SER A 17 23.77 1.64 12.19
N GLU A 18 22.92 2.67 12.29
CA GLU A 18 21.52 2.59 11.92
C GLU A 18 21.53 2.20 10.44
N ASP A 19 21.27 0.93 10.13
CA ASP A 19 20.59 0.61 8.88
C ASP A 19 19.42 1.59 8.86
N ASP A 20 19.47 2.60 7.99
CA ASP A 20 18.40 3.56 7.77
C ASP A 20 17.23 2.73 7.24
N ALA A 21 16.50 2.12 8.17
CA ALA A 21 15.51 1.10 7.93
C ALA A 21 14.31 1.82 7.34
N THR A 22 14.42 2.09 6.05
CA THR A 22 13.37 2.71 5.24
C THR A 22 12.14 1.82 5.34
N ILE A 23 11.04 2.41 5.82
CA ILE A 23 9.76 1.72 5.94
C ILE A 23 9.38 1.23 4.54
N ALA A 24 9.19 -0.08 4.39
CA ALA A 24 8.79 -0.67 3.12
C ALA A 24 7.43 -0.09 2.68
N CYS A 25 7.39 0.51 1.50
CA CYS A 25 6.20 1.03 0.86
C CYS A 25 5.61 -0.03 -0.09
N VAL A 26 4.33 -0.33 0.09
CA VAL A 26 3.61 -1.35 -0.68
C VAL A 26 2.53 -0.67 -1.51
N LEU A 27 2.68 -0.67 -2.83
CA LEU A 27 1.62 -0.22 -3.73
C LEU A 27 0.49 -1.23 -3.77
N VAL A 28 -0.74 -0.81 -3.52
CA VAL A 28 -1.89 -1.71 -3.39
C VAL A 28 -2.98 -1.32 -4.38
N PHE A 29 -3.33 -2.22 -5.29
CA PHE A 29 -4.53 -2.09 -6.11
C PHE A 29 -5.65 -2.96 -5.53
N ASN A 30 -6.77 -2.37 -5.12
CA ASN A 30 -7.94 -3.14 -4.70
C ASN A 30 -9.22 -2.30 -4.69
N ALA A 31 -10.36 -2.98 -4.62
CA ALA A 31 -11.64 -2.32 -4.43
C ALA A 31 -11.87 -1.95 -2.96
N SER A 32 -12.69 -0.93 -2.70
CA SER A 32 -13.20 -0.62 -1.37
C SER A 32 -14.28 -1.63 -0.95
N ASP A 33 -14.13 -2.21 0.23
CA ASP A 33 -15.14 -3.04 0.89
C ASP A 33 -15.64 -2.34 2.16
N PRO A 34 -16.88 -1.83 2.17
CA PRO A 34 -17.42 -1.09 3.31
C PRO A 34 -17.61 -1.95 4.57
N SER A 35 -17.61 -3.28 4.48
CA SER A 35 -17.66 -4.15 5.66
C SER A 35 -16.32 -4.20 6.42
N GLY A 36 -15.22 -3.80 5.79
CA GLY A 36 -13.87 -3.91 6.34
C GLY A 36 -13.30 -5.33 6.38
N ALA A 37 -14.03 -6.33 5.90
CA ALA A 37 -13.58 -7.73 5.91
C ALA A 37 -12.55 -8.05 4.80
N SER A 38 -12.53 -7.27 3.73
CA SER A 38 -11.61 -7.41 2.60
C SER A 38 -11.30 -6.05 1.97
N GLY A 39 -10.86 -6.03 0.71
CA GLY A 39 -10.64 -4.80 -0.03
C GLY A 39 -9.44 -3.98 0.49
N ILE A 40 -9.38 -2.74 0.01
CA ILE A 40 -8.21 -1.89 0.20
C ILE A 40 -7.97 -1.50 1.67
N SER A 41 -9.04 -1.31 2.46
CA SER A 41 -8.91 -1.00 3.89
C SER A 41 -8.31 -2.17 4.67
N ALA A 42 -8.68 -3.40 4.33
CA ALA A 42 -8.09 -4.59 4.95
C ALA A 42 -6.62 -4.76 4.56
N ASP A 43 -6.27 -4.49 3.30
CA ASP A 43 -4.87 -4.49 2.84
C ASP A 43 -4.04 -3.46 3.63
N VAL A 44 -4.53 -2.22 3.75
CA VAL A 44 -3.86 -1.14 4.49
C VAL A 44 -3.64 -1.53 5.95
N LEU A 45 -4.65 -2.11 6.61
CA LEU A 45 -4.51 -2.58 7.99
C LEU A 45 -3.50 -3.72 8.13
N ALA A 46 -3.51 -4.69 7.21
CA ALA A 46 -2.59 -5.81 7.22
C ALA A 46 -1.13 -5.34 7.02
N ILE A 47 -0.89 -4.46 6.05
CA ILE A 47 0.43 -3.90 5.75
C ILE A 47 0.93 -3.05 6.93
N ALA A 48 0.07 -2.19 7.48
CA ALA A 48 0.43 -1.39 8.64
C ALA A 48 0.77 -2.26 9.87
N SER A 49 0.07 -3.39 10.05
CA SER A 49 0.31 -4.31 11.18
C SER A 49 1.68 -4.96 11.19
N VAL A 50 2.36 -5.02 10.04
CA VAL A 50 3.73 -5.55 9.91
C VAL A 50 4.80 -4.44 9.79
N GLY A 51 4.43 -3.19 10.05
CA GLY A 51 5.36 -2.05 10.06
C GLY A 51 5.70 -1.49 8.68
N ALA A 52 4.93 -1.84 7.64
CA ALA A 52 5.07 -1.30 6.29
C ALA A 52 4.06 -0.16 6.03
N HIS A 53 4.32 0.66 5.02
CA HIS A 53 3.46 1.75 4.58
C HIS A 53 2.68 1.34 3.32
N ALA A 54 1.35 1.43 3.36
CA ALA A 54 0.52 1.14 2.19
C ALA A 54 0.33 2.39 1.33
N LEU A 55 0.45 2.23 0.01
CA LEU A 55 0.12 3.22 -1.01
C LEU A 55 -1.14 2.74 -1.75
N PRO A 56 -2.35 3.06 -1.25
CA PRO A 56 -3.59 2.51 -1.77
C PRO A 56 -4.05 3.19 -3.06
N VAL A 57 -4.33 2.39 -4.09
CA VAL A 57 -4.97 2.77 -5.35
C VAL A 57 -6.32 2.03 -5.47
N LEU A 58 -7.41 2.79 -5.49
CA LEU A 58 -8.74 2.20 -5.61
C LEU A 58 -9.01 1.76 -7.05
N THR A 59 -9.57 0.57 -7.21
CA THR A 59 -10.04 0.02 -8.50
C THR A 59 -11.57 0.11 -8.66
N GLY A 60 -12.28 0.41 -7.57
CA GLY A 60 -13.73 0.44 -7.51
C GLY A 60 -14.23 0.38 -6.06
N ALA A 61 -15.54 0.28 -5.88
CA ALA A 61 -16.16 0.12 -4.58
C ALA A 61 -17.29 -0.91 -4.64
N TYR A 62 -17.34 -1.78 -3.63
CA TYR A 62 -18.49 -2.66 -3.42
C TYR A 62 -19.61 -1.93 -2.68
N ALA A 63 -20.85 -2.14 -3.11
CA ALA A 63 -21.99 -2.10 -2.20
C ALA A 63 -22.19 -3.51 -1.65
N LYS A 64 -21.68 -3.75 -0.44
CA LYS A 64 -21.82 -5.04 0.26
C LYS A 64 -21.97 -4.84 1.76
N ASP A 65 -22.51 -5.85 2.43
CA ASP A 65 -22.48 -5.96 3.89
C ASP A 65 -21.72 -7.24 4.30
N THR A 66 -21.84 -7.64 5.56
CA THR A 66 -21.18 -8.86 6.08
C THR A 66 -21.84 -10.16 5.61
N ALA A 67 -23.03 -10.10 4.99
CA ALA A 67 -23.78 -11.26 4.53
C ALA A 67 -23.66 -11.48 3.02
N GLN A 68 -23.65 -10.42 2.21
CA GLN A 68 -23.60 -10.54 0.75
C GLN A 68 -23.06 -9.28 0.05
N THR A 69 -22.74 -9.46 -1.24
CA THR A 69 -22.45 -8.36 -2.17
C THR A 69 -23.70 -8.02 -2.97
N PHE A 70 -24.07 -6.74 -3.00
CA PHE A 70 -25.24 -6.24 -3.74
C PHE A 70 -24.84 -5.71 -5.10
N ASP A 71 -23.75 -4.95 -5.17
CA ASP A 71 -23.29 -4.31 -6.40
C ASP A 71 -21.79 -4.02 -6.34
N PHE A 72 -21.22 -3.72 -7.51
CA PHE A 72 -19.84 -3.26 -7.65
C PHE A 72 -19.77 -2.09 -8.64
N PHE A 73 -19.14 -1.00 -8.19
CA PHE A 73 -18.94 0.21 -8.98
C PHE A 73 -17.46 0.28 -9.38
N PRO A 74 -17.08 -0.12 -10.60
CA PRO A 74 -15.71 0.00 -11.07
C PRO A 74 -15.33 1.47 -11.24
N LEU A 75 -14.08 1.81 -10.90
CA LEU A 75 -13.49 3.06 -11.36
C LEU A 75 -13.00 2.88 -12.80
N PRO A 76 -13.10 3.94 -13.65
CA PRO A 76 -12.50 3.93 -14.98
C PRO A 76 -10.98 3.72 -14.91
N GLU A 77 -10.41 3.04 -15.90
CA GLU A 77 -8.96 2.76 -15.99
C GLU A 77 -8.10 4.02 -15.93
N GLU A 78 -8.59 5.12 -16.48
CA GLU A 78 -7.94 6.44 -16.42
C GLU A 78 -7.76 6.88 -14.96
N ALA A 79 -8.82 6.76 -14.15
CA ALA A 79 -8.78 7.15 -12.74
C ALA A 79 -7.89 6.22 -11.90
N VAL A 80 -7.85 4.92 -12.22
CA VAL A 80 -6.93 3.97 -11.56
C VAL A 80 -5.47 4.29 -11.91
N GLY A 81 -5.21 4.53 -13.20
CA GLY A 81 -3.89 4.90 -13.69
C GLY A 81 -3.39 6.23 -13.12
N ASP A 82 -4.24 7.26 -13.06
CA ASP A 82 -3.87 8.57 -12.55
C ASP A 82 -3.52 8.54 -11.06
N GLN A 83 -4.29 7.80 -10.24
CA GLN A 83 -3.95 7.56 -8.84
C GLN A 83 -2.58 6.90 -8.69
N ALA A 84 -2.33 5.82 -9.45
CA ALA A 84 -1.09 5.06 -9.36
C ALA A 84 0.11 5.89 -9.83
N ARG A 85 0.03 6.56 -10.98
CA ARG A 85 1.11 7.41 -11.49
C ARG A 85 1.43 8.54 -10.53
N ALA A 86 0.42 9.21 -10.00
CA ALA A 86 0.63 10.32 -9.05
C ALA A 86 1.41 9.89 -7.81
N ILE A 87 1.12 8.72 -7.23
CA ILE A 87 1.88 8.24 -6.06
C ILE A 87 3.25 7.69 -6.45
N LEU A 88 3.37 7.06 -7.61
CA LEU A 88 4.62 6.51 -8.13
C LEU A 88 5.64 7.57 -8.55
N GLU A 89 5.20 8.79 -8.86
CA GLU A 89 6.07 9.95 -9.08
C GLU A 89 6.76 10.43 -7.79
N ASP A 90 6.21 10.12 -6.61
CA ASP A 90 6.70 10.55 -5.30
C ASP A 90 7.40 9.42 -4.54
N VAL A 91 6.78 8.23 -4.49
CA VAL A 91 7.22 7.11 -3.64
C VAL A 91 7.51 5.85 -4.48
N PRO A 92 8.77 5.38 -4.54
CA PRO A 92 9.09 4.12 -5.18
C PRO A 92 8.62 2.93 -4.31
N PRO A 93 7.82 1.99 -4.84
CA PRO A 93 7.34 0.84 -4.07
C PRO A 93 8.40 -0.25 -3.97
N GLN A 94 8.45 -0.95 -2.82
CA GLN A 94 9.28 -2.13 -2.61
C GLN A 94 8.49 -3.43 -2.85
N VAL A 95 7.15 -3.37 -2.86
CA VAL A 95 6.26 -4.48 -3.19
C VAL A 95 5.02 -3.91 -3.90
N ILE A 96 4.49 -4.64 -4.88
CA ILE A 96 3.20 -4.33 -5.48
C ILE A 96 2.21 -5.44 -5.13
N LYS A 97 1.09 -5.09 -4.53
CA LYS A 97 -0.02 -5.99 -4.25
C LYS A 97 -1.18 -5.71 -5.19
N VAL A 98 -1.69 -6.75 -5.83
CA VAL A 98 -2.85 -6.66 -6.73
C VAL A 98 -3.98 -7.54 -6.19
N GLY A 99 -5.08 -6.88 -5.82
CA GLY A 99 -6.33 -7.51 -5.41
C GLY A 99 -7.37 -7.52 -6.54
N PHE A 100 -8.63 -7.24 -6.21
CA PHE A 100 -9.70 -7.19 -7.19
C PHE A 100 -9.58 -5.95 -8.07
N ALA A 101 -9.33 -6.16 -9.36
CA ALA A 101 -9.16 -5.08 -10.34
C ALA A 101 -10.49 -4.53 -10.89
N GLY A 102 -11.58 -5.29 -10.80
CA GLY A 102 -12.92 -4.85 -11.20
C GLY A 102 -13.23 -4.89 -12.70
N SER A 103 -12.23 -4.79 -13.58
CA SER A 103 -12.39 -4.85 -15.04
C SER A 103 -11.13 -5.33 -15.75
N ALA A 104 -11.24 -5.73 -17.03
CA ALA A 104 -10.09 -6.15 -17.84
C ALA A 104 -9.18 -4.96 -18.20
N GLU A 105 -9.79 -3.81 -18.38
CA GLU A 105 -9.17 -2.50 -18.57
C GLU A 105 -8.25 -2.17 -17.38
N ASN A 106 -8.77 -2.31 -16.15
CA ASN A 106 -7.98 -2.11 -14.94
C ASN A 106 -6.84 -3.15 -14.79
N ILE A 107 -7.06 -4.40 -15.19
CA ILE A 107 -5.97 -5.40 -15.22
C ILE A 107 -4.87 -4.98 -16.18
N SER A 108 -5.24 -4.47 -17.36
CA SER A 108 -4.29 -4.06 -18.40
C SER A 108 -3.41 -2.91 -17.91
N ILE A 109 -4.01 -1.85 -17.34
CA ILE A 109 -3.24 -0.71 -16.84
C ILE A 109 -2.37 -1.07 -15.63
N ILE A 110 -2.84 -1.96 -14.75
CA ILE A 110 -2.03 -2.46 -13.62
C ILE A 110 -0.84 -3.25 -14.15
N ALA A 111 -1.05 -4.12 -15.13
CA ALA A 111 0.01 -4.92 -15.73
C ALA A 111 1.08 -4.04 -16.39
N GLU A 112 0.66 -3.03 -17.18
CA GLU A 112 1.55 -2.04 -17.78
C GLU A 112 2.39 -1.33 -16.71
N LEU A 113 1.75 -0.79 -15.67
CA LEU A 113 2.45 -0.11 -14.58
C LEU A 113 3.41 -1.03 -13.84
N THR A 114 3.03 -2.28 -13.56
CA THR A 114 3.92 -3.22 -12.87
C THR A 114 5.13 -3.62 -13.71
N ALA A 115 5.02 -3.60 -15.04
CA ALA A 115 6.11 -3.95 -15.95
C ALA A 115 7.25 -2.91 -15.94
N ASP A 116 6.96 -1.66 -15.57
CA ASP A 116 7.95 -0.60 -15.45
C ASP A 116 8.86 -0.75 -14.21
N TYR A 117 8.51 -1.62 -13.25
CA TYR A 117 9.21 -1.83 -11.98
C TYR A 117 9.87 -3.21 -11.92
N ASP A 118 10.88 -3.43 -12.78
CA ASP A 118 11.65 -4.69 -12.77
C ASP A 118 12.30 -4.94 -11.40
N GLY A 119 12.27 -6.19 -10.96
CA GLY A 119 12.77 -6.61 -9.65
C GLY A 119 11.87 -6.29 -8.45
N VAL A 120 10.79 -5.52 -8.61
CA VAL A 120 9.80 -5.32 -7.54
C VAL A 120 8.83 -6.51 -7.51
N PRO A 121 8.71 -7.24 -6.38
CA PRO A 121 7.83 -8.40 -6.30
C PRO A 121 6.35 -8.00 -6.43
N VAL A 122 5.64 -8.73 -7.28
CA VAL A 122 4.18 -8.60 -7.44
C VAL A 122 3.48 -9.75 -6.71
N VAL A 123 2.65 -9.40 -5.71
CA VAL A 123 1.81 -10.34 -4.96
C VAL A 123 0.37 -10.16 -5.43
N ALA A 124 -0.13 -11.10 -6.22
CA ALA A 124 -1.49 -11.02 -6.78
C ALA A 124 -2.40 -12.10 -6.19
N TYR A 125 -3.62 -11.70 -5.82
CA TYR A 125 -4.74 -12.60 -5.56
C TYR A 125 -5.96 -12.09 -6.31
N MET A 126 -6.33 -12.81 -7.38
CA MET A 126 -7.46 -12.46 -8.23
C MET A 126 -8.54 -13.55 -8.07
N PRO A 127 -9.57 -13.31 -7.25
CA PRO A 127 -10.74 -14.17 -7.27
C PRO A 127 -11.43 -14.08 -8.64
N ASN A 128 -12.16 -15.12 -9.04
CA ASN A 128 -12.88 -15.15 -10.31
C ASN A 128 -13.78 -13.91 -10.46
N LEU A 129 -13.83 -13.35 -11.67
CA LEU A 129 -14.73 -12.24 -12.07
C LEU A 129 -16.21 -12.67 -12.19
N SER A 130 -16.58 -13.84 -11.65
CA SER A 130 -17.87 -14.50 -11.86
C SER A 130 -19.04 -13.77 -11.21
#